data_AF-A0AAW3BF24-F1
#
_entry.id   AF-A0AAW3BF24-F1
#
_cell.length_a   1.000
_cell.length_b   1.000
_cell.length_c   1.000
_cell.angle_alpha   90.00
_cell.angle_beta   90.00
_cell.angle_gamma   90.00
#
_symmetry.space_group_name_H-M   'P 1'
#
loop_
_entity.id
_entity.type
_entity.pdbx_description
1 polymer ?
#
loop_
_entity_poly.entity_id
_entity_poly.type
_entity_poly.pdbx_seq_one_letter_code
_entity_poly.pdbx_strand_id
1 'polypeptide(L)'
;MKHRLLLPFFTSTVPLLCHLRFPQYPLQLLIFIIMGKIHGSLARAGKVKNQTPKVAKQEKPKQPRGRALKRLKYTKRFLAKAVKPGEKVHMNKHPPGKAG
;
A
#
# COMPACT_ATOMS: atom_id res chain seq x y z
N MET A 1 27.48 -23.64 -20.85
CA MET A 1 27.71 -25.00 -21.41
C MET A 1 26.38 -25.71 -21.54
N LYS A 2 26.04 -26.07 -22.79
CA LYS A 2 25.24 -27.22 -23.27
C LYS A 2 24.35 -27.87 -22.18
N HIS A 3 23.03 -27.60 -22.20
CA HIS A 3 22.05 -28.50 -22.84
C HIS A 3 22.45 -29.98 -22.86
N ARG A 4 21.48 -30.81 -22.42
CA ARG A 4 20.95 -31.97 -23.16
C ARG A 4 21.11 -33.33 -22.44
N LEU A 5 19.94 -33.81 -21.99
CA LEU A 5 19.39 -35.17 -22.10
C LEU A 5 20.11 -36.33 -21.42
N LEU A 6 19.31 -37.07 -20.65
CA LEU A 6 19.26 -38.53 -20.71
C LEU A 6 17.80 -38.99 -20.55
N LEU A 7 17.21 -39.35 -21.69
CA LEU A 7 16.11 -40.32 -21.84
C LEU A 7 16.69 -41.74 -21.62
N PRO A 8 15.97 -42.85 -21.89
CA PRO A 8 14.64 -43.31 -21.46
C PRO A 8 14.68 -44.79 -21.01
N PHE A 9 13.94 -45.21 -19.99
CA PHE A 9 13.69 -46.64 -19.75
C PHE A 9 12.37 -46.80 -19.01
N PHE A 10 11.34 -47.35 -19.66
CA PHE A 10 10.87 -48.69 -19.32
C PHE A 10 9.71 -49.10 -20.22
N THR A 11 9.93 -50.24 -20.84
CA THR A 11 9.05 -51.06 -21.67
C THR A 11 7.89 -51.67 -20.88
N SER A 12 6.75 -51.92 -21.52
CA SER A 12 5.95 -53.18 -21.50
C SER A 12 4.48 -52.88 -21.84
N THR A 13 3.96 -53.32 -22.99
CA THR A 13 3.14 -54.54 -23.18
C THR A 13 2.07 -54.74 -22.11
N VAL A 14 0.78 -54.56 -22.43
CA VAL A 14 -0.19 -55.59 -22.89
C VAL A 14 -1.58 -54.92 -23.05
N PRO A 15 -2.42 -55.37 -24.03
CA PRO A 15 -3.66 -54.73 -24.45
C PRO A 15 -4.92 -55.38 -23.86
N LEU A 16 -6.10 -54.86 -24.25
CA LEU A 16 -7.39 -55.57 -24.26
C LEU A 16 -7.96 -56.01 -22.91
N LEU A 17 -8.61 -55.10 -22.20
CA LEU A 17 -9.93 -55.34 -21.59
C LEU A 17 -10.51 -54.03 -21.09
N CYS A 18 -11.70 -53.66 -21.57
CA CYS A 18 -12.81 -53.12 -20.76
C CYS A 18 -13.72 -52.27 -21.66
N HIS A 19 -14.52 -52.97 -22.45
CA HIS A 19 -15.74 -52.45 -23.04
C HIS A 19 -16.82 -52.51 -21.95
N LEU A 20 -16.87 -51.51 -21.07
CA LEU A 20 -17.99 -51.33 -20.15
C LEU A 20 -18.37 -49.85 -20.12
N ARG A 21 -19.56 -49.59 -20.67
CA ARG A 21 -20.42 -48.42 -20.53
C ARG A 21 -19.94 -47.39 -19.49
N PHE A 22 -19.62 -46.18 -19.95
CA PHE A 22 -19.79 -44.99 -19.11
C PHE A 22 -20.71 -43.98 -19.80
N PRO A 23 -21.79 -43.56 -19.12
CA PRO A 23 -22.81 -42.65 -19.65
C PRO A 23 -22.24 -41.25 -19.84
N GLN A 24 -22.81 -40.55 -20.82
CA GLN A 24 -22.55 -39.15 -21.11
C GLN A 24 -22.72 -38.30 -19.84
N TYR A 25 -21.64 -37.64 -19.39
CA TYR A 25 -21.73 -36.55 -18.42
C TYR A 25 -21.85 -35.23 -19.21
N PRO A 26 -23.03 -34.58 -19.26
CA PRO A 26 -23.13 -33.25 -19.82
C PRO A 26 -22.55 -32.22 -18.85
N LEU A 27 -21.56 -31.47 -19.32
CA LEU A 27 -21.34 -30.05 -18.96
C LEU A 27 -21.31 -29.71 -17.46
N GLN A 28 -20.40 -30.29 -16.68
CA GLN A 28 -20.13 -29.83 -15.31
C GLN A 28 -18.77 -29.15 -15.12
N LEU A 29 -18.12 -28.79 -16.23
CA LEU A 29 -16.80 -28.14 -16.24
C LEU A 29 -16.82 -26.74 -16.88
N LEU A 30 -17.88 -25.95 -16.65
CA LEU A 30 -17.93 -24.55 -17.08
C LEU A 30 -18.67 -23.62 -16.09
N ILE A 31 -18.64 -23.93 -14.79
CA ILE A 31 -19.27 -23.08 -13.75
C ILE A 31 -18.24 -22.63 -12.69
N PHE A 32 -16.99 -23.10 -12.75
CA PHE A 32 -15.95 -22.75 -11.77
C PHE A 32 -15.17 -21.45 -12.07
N ILE A 33 -15.43 -20.77 -13.19
CA ILE A 33 -14.72 -19.53 -13.58
C ILE A 33 -15.46 -18.26 -13.14
N ILE A 34 -16.71 -18.37 -12.66
CA ILE A 34 -17.55 -17.20 -12.33
C ILE A 34 -17.64 -16.92 -10.80
N MET A 35 -16.79 -17.56 -9.98
CA MET A 35 -16.71 -17.33 -8.53
C MET A 35 -15.56 -16.41 -8.11
N GLY A 36 -15.18 -15.46 -8.96
CA GLY A 36 -14.31 -14.34 -8.59
C GLY A 36 -15.01 -13.29 -7.71
N LYS A 37 -15.74 -13.70 -6.66
CA LYS A 37 -16.45 -12.76 -5.77
C LYS A 37 -15.59 -12.48 -4.54
N ILE A 38 -14.57 -11.64 -4.71
CA ILE A 38 -13.75 -11.11 -3.62
C ILE A 38 -14.67 -10.34 -2.65
N HIS A 39 -14.92 -10.91 -1.46
CA HIS A 39 -15.74 -10.27 -0.43
C HIS A 39 -14.91 -9.22 0.33
N GLY A 40 -14.64 -8.13 -0.38
CA GLY A 40 -14.29 -6.84 0.18
C GLY A 40 -15.06 -5.79 -0.60
N SER A 41 -16.09 -5.20 0.01
CA SER A 41 -16.89 -4.20 -0.69
C SER A 41 -16.06 -2.93 -0.90
N LEU A 42 -15.91 -2.53 -2.17
CA LEU A 42 -15.36 -1.23 -2.57
C LEU A 42 -16.23 -0.05 -2.08
N ALA A 43 -17.38 -0.32 -1.47
CA ALA A 43 -18.35 0.65 -0.98
C ALA A 43 -17.79 1.68 0.02
N ARG A 44 -16.65 1.39 0.66
CA ARG A 44 -15.99 2.32 1.60
C ARG A 44 -14.86 3.13 0.98
N ALA A 45 -14.54 2.92 -0.30
CA ALA A 45 -13.48 3.67 -0.97
C ALA A 45 -13.82 5.17 -1.00
N GLY A 46 -12.91 6.01 -0.50
CA GLY A 46 -13.07 7.47 -0.53
C GLY A 46 -14.01 8.08 0.52
N LYS A 47 -14.67 7.29 1.38
CA LYS A 47 -15.63 7.78 2.40
C LYS A 47 -15.09 8.98 3.19
N VAL A 48 -13.88 8.87 3.74
CA VAL A 48 -13.27 9.91 4.59
C VAL A 48 -12.91 11.17 3.80
N LYS A 49 -12.47 11.03 2.55
CA LYS A 49 -12.09 12.17 1.69
C LYS A 49 -13.30 12.98 1.24
N ASN A 50 -14.47 12.35 1.09
CA ASN A 50 -15.71 13.01 0.69
C ASN A 50 -16.45 13.61 1.89
N GLN A 51 -16.31 13.02 3.08
CA GLN A 51 -16.90 13.55 4.32
C GLN A 51 -16.15 14.77 4.88
N THR A 52 -14.86 14.90 4.61
CA THR A 52 -14.06 16.02 5.14
C THR A 52 -14.31 17.30 4.34
N PRO A 53 -14.57 18.46 5.00
CA PRO A 53 -14.78 19.71 4.30
C PRO A 53 -13.50 20.09 3.52
N LYS A 54 -13.67 20.47 2.26
CA LYS A 54 -12.53 20.84 1.41
C LYS A 54 -12.06 22.25 1.73
N VAL A 55 -11.17 22.38 2.69
CA VAL A 55 -10.55 23.67 3.02
C VAL A 55 -9.56 24.07 1.92
N ALA A 56 -9.78 25.23 1.31
CA ALA A 56 -8.86 25.82 0.33
C ALA A 56 -7.53 26.20 1.00
N LYS A 57 -6.42 26.07 0.27
CA LYS A 57 -5.12 26.48 0.79
C LYS A 57 -5.09 28.01 0.83
N GLN A 58 -4.87 28.57 2.01
CA GLN A 58 -4.57 29.99 2.16
C GLN A 58 -3.24 30.31 1.48
N GLU A 59 -3.17 31.48 0.83
CA GLU A 59 -1.93 31.99 0.24
C GLU A 59 -0.95 32.31 1.36
N LYS A 60 0.17 31.58 1.39
CA LYS A 60 1.27 31.80 2.34
C LYS A 60 2.46 32.36 1.58
N PRO A 61 3.15 33.39 2.11
CA PRO A 61 4.32 33.93 1.47
C PRO A 61 5.41 32.85 1.34
N LYS A 62 6.14 32.91 0.22
CA LYS A 62 7.22 31.96 -0.06
C LYS A 62 8.28 32.06 1.03
N GLN A 63 8.56 30.94 1.70
CA GLN A 63 9.66 30.88 2.64
C GLN A 63 10.99 30.91 1.87
N PRO A 64 11.99 31.69 2.34
CA PRO A 64 13.30 31.71 1.72
C PRO A 64 13.91 30.29 1.78
N ARG A 65 14.74 29.95 0.79
CA ARG A 65 15.38 28.63 0.67
C ARG A 65 16.89 28.71 0.93
N GLY A 66 17.52 27.57 1.19
CA GLY A 66 18.97 27.44 1.31
C GLY A 66 19.57 28.18 2.52
N ARG A 67 20.59 29.00 2.28
CA ARG A 67 21.38 29.67 3.34
C ARG A 67 20.57 30.68 4.14
N ALA A 68 19.69 31.43 3.48
CA ALA A 68 18.81 32.40 4.14
C ALA A 68 17.88 31.71 5.16
N LEU A 69 17.32 30.55 4.82
CA LEU A 69 16.50 29.77 5.75
C LEU A 69 17.31 29.24 6.94
N LYS A 70 18.54 28.77 6.70
CA LYS A 70 19.43 28.30 7.78
C LYS A 70 19.75 29.41 8.77
N ARG A 71 20.03 30.64 8.29
CA ARG A 71 20.22 31.82 9.13
C ARG A 71 18.99 32.11 9.99
N LEU A 72 17.81 32.19 9.38
CA LEU A 72 16.56 32.43 10.11
C LEU A 72 16.28 31.34 11.16
N LYS A 73 16.55 30.07 10.85
CA LYS A 73 16.40 28.97 11.82
C LYS A 73 17.38 29.07 12.99
N TYR A 74 18.63 29.44 12.74
CA TYR A 74 19.64 29.62 13.79
C TYR A 74 19.25 30.77 14.72
N THR A 75 18.92 31.93 14.16
CA THR A 75 18.49 33.10 14.94
C THR A 75 17.28 32.78 15.80
N LYS A 76 16.27 32.08 15.27
CA LYS A 76 15.05 31.70 16.02
C LYS A 76 15.29 30.66 17.12
N ARG A 77 16.27 29.76 16.95
CA ARG A 77 16.51 28.66 17.90
C ARG A 77 17.44 29.03 19.04
N PHE A 78 18.46 29.84 18.75
CA PHE A 78 19.58 30.06 19.67
C PHE A 78 19.75 31.51 20.09
N LEU A 79 19.61 32.47 19.17
CA LEU A 79 19.84 33.88 19.47
C LEU A 79 18.62 34.56 20.10
N ALA A 80 17.42 34.29 19.58
CA ALA A 80 16.20 34.93 20.03
C ALA A 80 15.62 34.32 21.33
N LYS A 81 16.07 33.13 21.73
CA LYS A 81 15.54 32.41 22.89
C LYS A 81 16.68 31.85 23.73
N ALA A 82 16.90 32.44 24.90
CA ALA A 82 17.78 31.86 25.92
C ALA A 82 17.08 30.67 26.59
N VAL A 83 17.75 29.52 26.59
CA VAL A 83 17.22 28.29 27.17
C VAL A 83 17.83 28.11 28.55
N LYS A 84 16.98 27.91 29.56
CA LYS A 84 17.46 27.58 30.91
C LYS A 84 18.17 26.21 30.88
N PRO A 85 19.25 26.01 31.66
CA PRO A 85 19.91 24.71 31.71
C PRO A 85 18.90 23.62 32.10
N GLY A 86 18.78 22.59 31.26
CA GLY A 86 17.82 21.49 31.42
C GLY A 86 16.50 21.62 30.64
N GLU A 87 16.17 22.78 30.06
CA GLU A 87 14.92 22.96 29.30
C GLU A 87 15.10 22.60 27.81
N LYS A 88 14.14 21.86 27.22
CA LYS A 88 14.14 21.55 25.78
C LYS A 88 13.30 22.57 25.01
N VAL A 89 13.83 23.07 23.89
CA VAL A 89 13.10 24.04 23.04
C VAL A 89 12.01 23.34 22.22
N HIS A 90 10.74 23.65 22.52
CA HIS A 90 9.59 23.26 21.71
C HIS A 90 9.07 24.46 20.89
N MET A 91 8.94 24.30 19.57
CA MET A 91 8.63 25.40 18.64
C MET A 91 7.14 25.56 18.32
N ASN A 92 6.35 24.48 18.37
CA ASN A 92 4.93 24.52 18.01
C ASN A 92 4.05 24.22 19.24
N LYS A 93 4.10 25.10 20.24
CA LYS A 93 3.26 24.96 21.44
C LYS A 93 1.83 25.35 21.10
N HIS A 94 0.87 24.54 21.53
CA HIS A 94 -0.54 24.91 21.43
C HIS A 94 -0.84 26.06 22.42
N PRO A 95 -1.64 27.07 22.07
CA PRO A 95 -2.08 28.07 23.04
C PRO A 95 -2.85 27.39 24.19
N PRO A 96 -2.69 27.86 25.44
CA PRO A 96 -3.44 27.31 26.56
C PRO A 96 -4.94 27.52 26.32
N GLY A 97 -5.74 26.45 26.44
CA GLY A 97 -7.21 26.51 26.30
C GLY A 97 -7.79 25.90 25.03
N LYS A 98 -6.97 25.41 24.11
CA LYS A 98 -7.44 24.52 23.04
C LYS A 98 -6.83 23.13 23.27
N ALA A 99 -7.63 22.23 23.82
CA ALA A 99 -7.32 20.81 23.81
C ALA A 99 -7.55 20.29 22.37
N GLY A 100 -6.68 19.38 21.93
CA GLY A 100 -6.88 18.62 20.69
C GLY A 100 -8.03 17.64 20.83
#